data_AF-K1S107-F1
#
_entry.id   AF-K1S107-F1
#
_cell.length_a   1.000
_cell.length_b   1.000
_cell.length_c   1.000
_cell.angle_alpha   90.00
_cell.angle_beta   90.00
_cell.angle_gamma   90.00
#
_symmetry.space_group_name_H-M   'P 1'
#
loop_
_entity.id
_entity.type
_entity.pdbx_description
1 polymer ?
#
loop_
_entity_poly.entity_id
_entity_poly.type
_entity_poly.pdbx_seq_one_letter_code
_entity_poly.pdbx_strand_id
1 'polypeptide(L)'
;MVNYPTGFILKPQVDEFEALPEAEQLVMCMADIVGIVTVPHALIQNNGSYAYITKRIDHKISKDNVQLIAMEDFCQLDLRLTQDKYKGSYERCAKIVDKYSSRQGLDMTELYLRIVFHM
;
A
#
# COMPACT_ATOMS: atom_id res chain seq x y z
N MET A 1 13.56 24.07 -5.78
CA MET A 1 14.07 23.05 -6.73
C MET A 1 14.44 21.83 -5.90
N VAL A 2 13.87 20.66 -6.17
CA VAL A 2 14.47 19.31 -6.03
C VAL A 2 13.32 18.31 -6.13
N ASN A 3 13.27 17.64 -7.30
CA ASN A 3 12.53 16.42 -7.54
C ASN A 3 12.88 15.40 -6.43
N TYR A 4 11.99 15.24 -5.45
CA TYR A 4 11.95 14.05 -4.61
C TYR A 4 11.87 12.82 -5.52
N PRO A 5 12.52 11.70 -5.19
CA PRO A 5 12.63 10.58 -6.12
C PRO A 5 11.23 10.11 -6.49
N THR A 6 10.81 10.38 -7.74
CA THR A 6 9.42 10.25 -8.22
C THR A 6 8.87 8.82 -8.07
N GLY A 7 9.73 7.84 -7.80
CA GLY A 7 9.39 6.42 -7.70
C GLY A 7 9.25 5.84 -6.31
N PHE A 8 9.40 6.60 -5.22
CA PHE A 8 9.35 6.05 -3.86
C PHE A 8 8.48 6.87 -2.91
N ILE A 9 7.91 6.19 -1.93
CA ILE A 9 7.23 6.79 -0.76
C ILE A 9 8.08 6.48 0.45
N LEU A 10 8.53 7.54 1.14
CA LEU A 10 9.32 7.46 2.36
C LEU A 10 8.42 7.77 3.57
N LYS A 11 8.49 6.91 4.59
CA LYS A 11 7.81 7.08 5.87
C LYS A 11 8.85 7.13 7.00
N PRO A 12 9.15 8.32 7.54
CA PRO A 12 10.13 8.46 8.61
C PRO A 12 9.57 7.98 9.96
N GLN A 13 10.47 7.78 10.92
CA GLN A 13 10.15 7.66 12.34
C GLN A 13 9.33 8.86 12.85
N VAL A 14 8.39 8.61 13.77
CA VAL A 14 7.58 9.64 14.46
C VAL A 14 7.71 9.49 15.98
N ASP A 15 7.54 10.57 16.72
CA ASP A 15 7.79 10.56 18.17
C ASP A 15 6.73 9.79 18.96
N GLU A 16 5.52 9.65 18.41
CA GLU A 16 4.38 8.99 19.06
C GLU A 16 4.55 7.46 19.18
N PHE A 17 5.40 6.84 18.35
CA PHE A 17 5.53 5.39 18.25
C PHE A 17 6.99 4.96 18.13
N GLU A 18 7.53 4.29 19.15
CA GLU A 18 8.97 4.00 19.30
C GLU A 18 9.66 3.34 18.09
N ALA A 19 9.01 2.41 17.40
CA ALA A 19 9.60 1.60 16.33
C ALA A 19 8.66 1.46 15.12
N LEU A 20 8.03 2.57 14.70
CA LEU A 20 7.00 2.54 13.66
C LEU A 20 7.51 2.04 12.28
N PRO A 21 8.65 2.53 11.75
CA PRO A 21 9.24 2.00 10.52
C PRO A 21 9.56 0.50 10.58
N GLU A 22 10.11 0.04 11.71
CA GLU A 22 10.47 -1.36 11.94
C GLU A 22 9.23 -2.24 12.01
N ALA A 23 8.18 -1.77 12.69
CA ALA A 23 6.90 -2.46 12.76
C ALA A 23 6.26 -2.59 11.37
N GLU A 24 6.27 -1.52 10.55
CA GLU A 24 5.80 -1.60 9.17
C GLU A 24 6.62 -2.60 8.35
N GLN A 25 7.95 -2.56 8.43
CA GLN A 25 8.81 -3.52 7.71
C GLN A 25 8.55 -4.96 8.15
N LEU A 26 8.37 -5.20 9.44
CA LEU A 26 8.12 -6.54 9.98
C LEU A 26 6.83 -7.14 9.40
N VAL A 27 5.72 -6.40 9.45
CA VAL A 27 4.43 -6.86 8.93
C VAL A 27 4.52 -7.13 7.42
N MET A 28 5.24 -6.29 6.69
CA MET A 28 5.41 -6.43 5.25
C MET A 28 6.28 -7.65 4.91
N CYS A 29 7.36 -7.91 5.66
CA CYS A 29 8.11 -9.16 5.54
C CYS A 29 7.27 -10.40 5.86
N MET A 30 6.38 -10.33 6.87
CA MET A 30 5.46 -11.42 7.16
C MET A 30 4.50 -11.67 5.99
N ALA A 31 3.97 -10.60 5.38
CA ALA A 31 3.10 -10.68 4.20
C ALA A 31 3.82 -11.35 3.02
N ASP A 32 5.08 -10.99 2.77
CA ASP A 32 5.92 -11.64 1.74
C ASP A 32 6.09 -13.14 2.00
N ILE A 33 6.39 -13.53 3.25
CA ILE A 33 6.60 -14.92 3.64
C ILE A 33 5.36 -15.77 3.41
N VAL A 34 4.16 -15.23 3.69
CA VAL A 34 2.89 -15.94 3.48
C VAL A 34 2.37 -15.85 2.04
N GLY A 35 3.09 -15.15 1.15
CA GLY A 35 2.78 -15.06 -0.27
C GLY A 35 1.71 -14.02 -0.63
N ILE A 36 1.40 -13.07 0.25
CA ILE A 36 0.54 -11.93 -0.09
C ILE A 36 1.32 -10.98 -1.00
N VAL A 37 0.69 -10.56 -2.10
CA VAL A 37 1.33 -9.60 -3.03
C VAL A 37 1.50 -8.24 -2.34
N THR A 38 2.75 -7.84 -2.15
CA THR A 38 3.18 -6.55 -1.61
C THR A 38 3.86 -5.68 -2.67
N VAL A 39 4.05 -4.40 -2.37
CA VAL A 39 4.95 -3.53 -3.17
C VAL A 39 6.39 -3.74 -2.72
N PRO A 40 7.41 -3.55 -3.59
CA PRO A 40 8.80 -3.59 -3.15
C PRO A 40 9.03 -2.60 -2.02
N HIS A 41 9.57 -3.09 -0.91
CA HIS A 41 9.73 -2.32 0.32
C HIS A 41 11.07 -2.59 1.00
N ALA A 42 11.51 -1.66 1.85
CA ALA A 42 12.71 -1.79 2.64
C ALA A 42 12.65 -0.93 3.91
N LEU A 43 13.46 -1.31 4.89
CA LEU A 43 13.83 -0.45 6.02
C LEU A 43 15.20 0.17 5.71
N ILE A 44 15.28 1.49 5.79
CA ILE A 44 16.54 2.23 5.60
C ILE A 44 16.93 2.92 6.89
N GLN A 45 18.24 2.99 7.15
CA GLN A 45 18.80 3.71 8.28
C GLN A 45 19.51 4.96 7.78
N ASN A 46 19.27 6.09 8.44
CA ASN A 46 19.98 7.34 8.19
C ASN A 46 20.33 8.02 9.51
N ASN A 47 21.63 8.21 9.76
CA ASN A 47 22.15 8.95 10.91
C ASN A 47 21.55 8.55 12.28
N GLY A 48 21.33 7.25 12.48
CA GLY A 48 20.79 6.70 13.73
C GLY A 48 19.26 6.65 13.82
N SER A 49 18.53 7.13 12.81
CA SER A 49 17.08 7.01 12.69
C SER A 49 16.69 6.08 11.56
N TYR A 50 15.58 5.35 11.72
CA TYR A 50 15.03 4.48 10.68
C TYR A 50 13.91 5.17 9.90
N ALA A 51 13.76 4.77 8.64
CA ALA A 51 12.62 5.11 7.81
C ALA A 51 12.21 3.89 6.98
N TYR A 52 10.91 3.73 6.78
CA TYR A 52 10.36 2.70 5.92
C TYR A 52 10.14 3.29 4.52
N ILE A 53 10.55 2.57 3.49
CA ILE A 53 10.47 3.03 2.10
C ILE A 53 9.77 1.99 1.24
N THR A 54 8.87 2.45 0.36
CA THR A 54 8.20 1.62 -0.64
C THR A 54 8.41 2.18 -2.04
N LYS A 55 8.48 1.29 -3.04
CA LYS A 55 8.49 1.67 -4.44
C LYS A 55 7.06 1.90 -4.92
N ARG A 56 6.82 3.05 -5.54
CA ARG A 56 5.57 3.41 -6.19
C ARG A 56 5.32 2.51 -7.40
N ILE A 57 4.26 1.71 -7.33
CA ILE A 57 3.82 0.83 -8.44
C ILE A 57 2.93 1.57 -9.45
N ASP A 58 2.43 2.76 -9.10
CA ASP A 58 1.72 3.68 -10.00
C ASP A 58 2.69 4.50 -10.88
N HIS A 59 4.01 4.33 -10.70
CA HIS A 59 5.06 4.99 -11.49
C HIS A 59 5.90 3.95 -12.24
N LYS A 60 5.76 3.89 -13.56
CA LYS A 60 6.63 3.09 -14.42
C LYS A 60 7.79 3.95 -14.92
N ILE A 61 8.92 3.83 -14.23
CA ILE A 61 10.14 4.59 -14.53
C ILE A 61 10.98 3.82 -15.56
N SER A 62 11.29 4.48 -16.67
CA SER A 62 12.27 4.07 -17.68
C SER A 62 13.43 5.07 -17.71
N LYS A 63 14.52 4.76 -18.43
CA LYS A 63 15.73 5.60 -18.45
C LYS A 63 15.44 7.07 -18.80
N ASP A 64 14.49 7.31 -19.69
CA ASP A 64 14.23 8.64 -20.26
C ASP A 64 12.83 9.19 -19.95
N ASN A 65 11.93 8.36 -19.38
CA ASN A 65 10.53 8.73 -19.18
C ASN A 65 9.90 8.09 -17.93
N VAL A 66 8.97 8.82 -17.30
CA VAL A 66 8.11 8.32 -16.23
C VAL A 66 6.69 8.23 -16.76
N GLN A 67 6.12 7.02 -16.79
CA GLN A 67 4.71 6.81 -17.12
C GLN A 67 3.91 6.61 -15.84
N LEU A 68 2.85 7.40 -15.67
CA LEU A 68 1.91 7.26 -14.55
C LEU A 68 0.83 6.23 -14.91
N ILE A 69 0.49 5.39 -13.95
CA ILE A 69 -0.60 4.41 -14.04
C ILE A 69 -1.74 4.93 -13.18
N ALA A 70 -2.95 5.03 -13.77
CA ALA A 70 -4.13 5.42 -13.01
C ALA A 70 -4.42 4.38 -11.92
N MET A 71 -4.48 4.84 -10.68
CA MET A 71 -4.72 4.02 -9.49
C MET A 71 -5.63 4.79 -8.55
N GLU A 72 -6.71 4.14 -8.12
CA GLU A 72 -7.70 4.68 -7.18
C GLU A 72 -7.83 3.74 -5.98
N ASP A 73 -8.14 4.30 -4.81
CA ASP A 73 -8.47 3.52 -3.63
C ASP A 73 -9.97 3.16 -3.56
N PHE A 74 -10.33 2.26 -2.64
CA PHE A 74 -11.73 1.86 -2.47
C PHE A 74 -12.67 3.00 -2.03
N CYS A 75 -12.18 4.03 -1.35
CA CYS A 75 -13.03 5.16 -0.94
C CYS A 75 -13.43 6.00 -2.14
N GLN A 76 -12.49 6.22 -3.08
CA GLN A 76 -12.75 6.90 -4.34
C GLN A 76 -13.74 6.11 -5.21
N LEU A 77 -13.56 4.78 -5.31
CA LEU A 77 -14.45 3.91 -6.08
C LEU A 77 -15.87 3.79 -5.48
N ASP A 78 -16.00 3.98 -4.16
CA ASP A 78 -17.29 4.04 -3.44
C ASP A 78 -17.92 5.45 -3.46
N LEU A 79 -17.30 6.43 -4.14
CA LEU A 79 -17.75 7.82 -4.27
C LEU A 79 -18.00 8.54 -2.93
N ARG A 80 -17.24 8.18 -1.88
CA ARG A 80 -17.37 8.79 -0.55
C ARG A 80 -16.34 9.88 -0.30
N LEU A 81 -16.69 10.80 0.57
CA LEU A 81 -15.74 11.74 1.15
C LEU A 81 -14.69 10.97 1.95
N THR A 82 -13.42 11.36 1.83
CA THR A 82 -12.27 10.72 2.53
C THR A 82 -12.48 10.62 4.05
N GLN A 83 -13.33 11.48 4.62
CA GLN A 83 -13.71 11.47 6.04
C GLN A 83 -14.45 10.19 6.48
N ASP A 84 -15.11 9.49 5.56
CA ASP A 84 -15.85 8.25 5.84
C ASP A 84 -15.01 6.98 5.63
N LYS A 85 -13.69 7.10 5.38
CA LYS A 85 -12.78 5.97 5.14
C LYS A 85 -12.90 4.88 6.21
N TYR A 86 -13.04 5.28 7.47
CA TYR A 86 -13.15 4.35 8.61
C TYR A 86 -14.57 3.82 8.87
N LYS A 87 -15.56 4.26 8.08
CA LYS A 87 -16.93 3.70 8.09
C LYS A 87 -17.14 2.65 7.00
N GLY A 88 -16.09 2.33 6.23
CA GLY A 88 -16.08 1.21 5.29
C GLY A 88 -16.19 -0.13 6.00
N SER A 89 -16.69 -1.15 5.30
CA SER A 89 -16.74 -2.53 5.81
C SER A 89 -16.16 -3.48 4.76
N TYR A 90 -15.70 -4.66 5.19
CA TYR A 90 -15.15 -5.64 4.26
C TYR A 90 -16.18 -6.10 3.22
N GLU A 91 -17.47 -6.13 3.57
CA GLU A 91 -18.56 -6.42 2.63
C GLU A 91 -18.69 -5.35 1.55
N ARG A 92 -18.37 -4.09 1.85
CA ARG A 92 -18.33 -3.03 0.84
C ARG A 92 -17.12 -3.17 -0.07
N CYS A 93 -15.94 -3.44 0.48
CA CYS A 93 -14.76 -3.75 -0.32
C CYS A 93 -15.04 -4.91 -1.29
N ALA A 94 -15.70 -5.97 -0.80
CA ALA A 94 -16.15 -7.09 -1.63
C ALA A 94 -17.08 -6.66 -2.77
N LYS A 95 -18.07 -5.80 -2.50
CA LYS A 95 -18.97 -5.27 -3.55
C LYS A 95 -18.24 -4.43 -4.60
N ILE A 96 -17.21 -3.69 -4.21
CA ILE A 96 -16.39 -2.91 -5.15
C ILE A 96 -15.59 -3.84 -6.04
N VAL A 97 -14.97 -4.88 -5.46
CA VAL A 97 -14.23 -5.90 -6.22
C VAL A 97 -15.18 -6.62 -7.19
N ASP A 98 -16.35 -7.07 -6.73
CA ASP A 98 -17.36 -7.70 -7.57
C ASP A 98 -17.80 -6.79 -8.73
N LYS A 99 -17.98 -5.49 -8.48
CA LYS A 99 -18.44 -4.55 -9.50
C LYS A 99 -17.39 -4.19 -10.55
N TYR A 100 -16.13 -3.99 -10.15
CA TYR A 100 -15.10 -3.36 -11.02
C TYR A 100 -13.95 -4.28 -11.42
N SER A 101 -13.78 -5.44 -10.77
CA SER A 101 -12.69 -6.37 -11.12
C SER A 101 -12.94 -7.07 -12.46
N SER A 102 -11.89 -7.18 -13.28
CA SER A 102 -11.88 -8.03 -14.47
C SER A 102 -11.58 -9.52 -14.16
N ARG A 103 -11.18 -9.83 -12.92
CA ARG A 103 -10.79 -11.16 -12.43
C ARG A 103 -11.43 -11.45 -11.07
N GLN A 104 -12.75 -11.21 -10.97
CA GLN A 104 -13.53 -11.24 -9.73
C GLN A 104 -13.17 -12.38 -8.78
N GLY A 105 -13.14 -13.64 -9.25
CA GLY A 105 -12.86 -14.80 -8.38
C GLY A 105 -11.48 -14.77 -7.73
N LEU A 106 -10.45 -14.31 -8.44
CA LEU A 106 -9.09 -14.22 -7.92
C LEU A 106 -8.94 -13.01 -6.99
N ASP A 107 -9.46 -11.84 -7.40
CA ASP A 107 -9.35 -10.62 -6.60
C ASP A 107 -10.18 -10.71 -5.30
N MET A 108 -11.30 -11.44 -5.32
CA MET A 108 -12.07 -11.77 -4.11
C MET A 108 -11.28 -12.67 -3.17
N THR A 109 -10.59 -13.69 -3.71
CA THR A 109 -9.73 -14.57 -2.90
C THR A 109 -8.60 -13.78 -2.25
N GLU A 110 -7.93 -12.90 -3.00
CA GLU A 110 -6.91 -11.98 -2.49
C GLU A 110 -7.44 -11.06 -1.39
N LEU A 111 -8.67 -10.55 -1.53
CA LEU A 111 -9.33 -9.76 -0.48
C LEU A 111 -9.51 -10.58 0.81
N TYR A 112 -10.00 -11.82 0.71
CA TYR A 112 -10.18 -12.68 1.88
C TYR A 112 -8.86 -13.05 2.55
N LEU A 113 -7.82 -13.39 1.78
CA LEU A 113 -6.50 -13.69 2.32
C LEU A 113 -5.94 -12.49 3.10
N ARG A 114 -6.10 -11.28 2.57
CA ARG A 114 -5.72 -10.06 3.28
C ARG A 114 -6.53 -9.89 4.56
N ILE A 115 -7.85 -10.09 4.55
CA ILE A 115 -8.66 -9.98 5.77
C ILE A 115 -8.16 -10.93 6.86
N VAL A 116 -7.92 -12.19 6.52
CA VAL A 116 -7.42 -13.20 7.48
C VAL A 116 -6.04 -12.83 8.03
N PHE A 117 -5.15 -12.28 7.21
CA PHE A 117 -3.83 -11.84 7.65
C PHE A 117 -3.87 -10.65 8.63
N HIS A 118 -4.91 -9.82 8.57
CA HIS A 118 -5.07 -8.66 9.48
C HIS A 118 -5.85 -8.98 10.76
N MET A 119 -6.38 -10.20 10.91
CA MET A 119 -7.05 -10.69 12.13
C MET A 119 -6.04 -11.26 13.12
#